data_AF-A0A537JDC1-F1
#
_entry.id   AF-A0A537JDC1-F1
#
_cell.length_a   1.000
_cell.length_b   1.000
_cell.length_c   1.000
_cell.angle_alpha   90.00
_cell.angle_beta   90.00
_cell.angle_gamma   90.00
#
_symmetry.space_group_name_H-M   'P 1'
#
loop_
_entity.id
_entity.type
_entity.pdbx_description
1 polymer ?
#
loop_
_entity_poly.entity_id
_entity_poly.type
_entity_poly.pdbx_seq_one_letter_code
_entity_poly.pdbx_strand_id
1 'polypeptide(L)'
;HTLDDQAETVLMRLLRGSGLEGLAGIPPVRTGGGVRIIRPLIEAGRAEVLAYLGAVGTGWREDETNRDVAMLRNRVRLVLLPALEGYNPDIRQALARLAGLLRDEAEALKLL
;
A
#
# COMPACT_ATOMS: atom_id res chain seq x y z
N HIS A 1 4.32 6.92 -0.45
CA HIS A 1 3.73 5.57 -0.49
C HIS A 1 4.47 4.72 0.51
N THR A 2 3.73 4.10 1.42
CA THR A 2 4.19 3.22 2.50
C THR A 2 3.69 1.78 2.31
N LEU A 3 4.09 0.89 3.21
CA LEU A 3 3.57 -0.48 3.30
C LEU A 3 2.05 -0.49 3.49
N ASP A 4 1.51 0.42 4.30
CA ASP A 4 0.05 0.60 4.47
C ASP A 4 -0.64 1.00 3.17
N ASP A 5 -0.06 1.93 2.41
CA ASP A 5 -0.62 2.33 1.10
C ASP A 5 -0.64 1.14 0.12
N GLN A 6 0.32 0.22 0.25
CA GLN A 6 0.36 -1.01 -0.52
C GLN A 6 -0.80 -1.93 -0.16
N ALA A 7 -0.99 -2.22 1.13
CA ALA A 7 -2.07 -3.05 1.63
C ALA A 7 -3.45 -2.49 1.21
N GLU A 8 -3.66 -1.18 1.36
CA GLU A 8 -4.87 -0.50 0.90
C GLU A 8 -5.10 -0.68 -0.59
N THR A 9 -4.06 -0.49 -1.40
CA THR A 9 -4.14 -0.59 -2.85
C THR A 9 -4.47 -2.01 -3.30
N VAL A 10 -3.86 -3.03 -2.69
CA VAL A 10 -4.14 -4.43 -3.00
C VAL A 10 -5.60 -4.75 -2.72
N LEU A 11 -6.11 -4.41 -1.54
CA LEU A 11 -7.52 -4.66 -1.20
C LEU A 11 -8.47 -3.89 -2.11
N MET A 12 -8.19 -2.62 -2.41
CA MET A 12 -9.00 -1.84 -3.35
C MET A 12 -9.05 -2.45 -4.75
N ARG A 13 -7.97 -3.10 -5.20
CA ARG A 13 -7.89 -3.75 -6.52
C ARG A 13 -8.54 -5.14 -6.49
N LEU A 14 -8.41 -5.87 -5.38
CA LEU A 14 -9.11 -7.12 -5.13
C LEU A 14 -10.63 -6.91 -5.18
N LEU A 15 -11.15 -5.89 -4.47
CA LEU A 15 -12.57 -5.54 -4.47
C LEU A 15 -13.12 -5.15 -5.86
N ARG A 16 -12.25 -4.76 -6.80
CA ARG A 16 -12.64 -4.46 -8.19
C ARG A 16 -12.56 -5.67 -9.12
N GLY A 17 -12.13 -6.84 -8.62
CA GLY A 17 -11.92 -8.04 -9.45
C GLY A 17 -10.69 -7.93 -10.36
N SER A 18 -9.61 -7.30 -9.89
CA SER A 18 -8.40 -7.15 -10.68
C SER A 18 -7.66 -8.48 -10.85
N GLY A 19 -7.08 -8.70 -12.03
CA GLY A 19 -6.17 -9.81 -12.29
C GLY A 19 -4.76 -9.59 -11.71
N LEU A 20 -3.85 -10.48 -12.07
CA LEU A 20 -2.47 -10.56 -11.54
C LEU A 20 -1.70 -9.23 -11.61
N GLU A 21 -1.66 -8.58 -12.78
CA GLU A 21 -0.98 -7.27 -12.93
C GLU A 21 -1.60 -6.17 -12.04
N GLY A 22 -2.92 -6.23 -11.83
CA GLY A 22 -3.60 -5.31 -10.93
C GLY A 22 -3.24 -5.62 -9.48
N LEU A 23 -3.27 -6.88 -9.06
CA LEU A 23 -2.96 -7.25 -7.68
C LEU A 23 -1.48 -7.07 -7.31
N ALA A 24 -0.58 -6.92 -8.28
CA ALA A 24 0.80 -6.49 -8.05
C ALA A 24 0.92 -5.11 -7.37
N GLY A 25 -0.15 -4.40 -7.02
CA GLY A 25 -0.07 -3.19 -6.18
C GLY A 25 0.76 -2.05 -6.79
N ILE A 26 1.44 -1.31 -5.93
CA ILE A 26 2.27 -0.15 -6.26
C ILE A 26 3.74 -0.58 -6.40
N PRO A 27 4.40 -0.37 -7.55
CA PRO A 27 5.80 -0.73 -7.71
C PRO A 27 6.74 0.27 -6.99
N PRO A 28 7.88 -0.19 -6.43
CA PRO A 28 8.87 0.69 -5.81
C PRO A 28 9.41 1.76 -6.77
N VAL A 29 9.61 1.39 -8.04
CA VAL A 29 10.03 2.28 -9.12
C VAL A 29 9.04 2.14 -10.29
N ARG A 30 8.60 3.28 -10.84
CA ARG A 30 7.81 3.31 -12.08
C ARG A 30 8.41 4.32 -13.04
N THR A 31 8.74 3.87 -14.24
CA THR A 31 9.18 4.73 -15.34
C THR A 31 8.07 4.81 -16.39
N GLY A 32 7.71 6.02 -16.82
CA GLY A 32 6.70 6.23 -17.87
C GLY A 32 6.50 7.72 -18.16
N GLY A 33 6.18 8.04 -19.41
CA GLY A 33 5.94 9.43 -19.83
C GLY A 33 7.13 10.37 -19.61
N GLY A 34 8.37 9.86 -19.72
CA GLY A 34 9.59 10.62 -19.46
C GLY A 34 9.92 10.84 -17.98
N VAL A 35 9.13 10.29 -17.04
CA VAL A 35 9.32 10.47 -15.60
C VAL A 35 9.64 9.14 -14.91
N ARG A 36 10.60 9.18 -13.97
CA ARG A 36 10.91 8.07 -13.06
C ARG A 36 10.42 8.42 -11.65
N ILE A 37 9.43 7.67 -11.16
CA ILE A 37 8.87 7.82 -9.82
C ILE A 37 9.48 6.76 -8.91
N ILE A 38 10.17 7.18 -7.86
CA ILE A 38 10.77 6.32 -6.84
C ILE A 38 9.95 6.47 -5.55
N ARG A 39 9.69 5.36 -4.85
CA ARG A 39 8.95 5.31 -3.58
C ARG A 39 9.83 4.73 -2.47
N PRO A 40 10.72 5.53 -1.86
CA PRO A 40 11.72 5.03 -0.90
C PRO A 40 11.11 4.39 0.35
N LEU A 41 9.90 4.83 0.74
CA LEU A 41 9.23 4.37 1.96
C LEU A 41 8.25 3.21 1.73
N ILE A 42 8.22 2.60 0.54
CA ILE A 42 7.18 1.61 0.19
C ILE A 42 7.18 0.37 1.09
N GLU A 43 8.30 0.09 1.75
CA GLU A 43 8.46 -1.02 2.70
C GLU A 43 8.25 -0.61 4.16
N ALA A 44 8.27 0.69 4.46
CA ALA A 44 8.09 1.20 5.80
C ALA A 44 6.59 1.32 6.14
N GLY A 45 6.21 0.90 7.35
CA GLY A 45 4.87 1.08 7.90
C GLY A 45 4.65 2.49 8.44
N ARG A 46 3.38 2.90 8.55
CA ARG A 46 2.99 4.21 9.10
C ARG A 46 3.54 4.42 10.52
N ALA A 47 3.51 3.39 11.36
CA ALA A 47 4.04 3.47 12.72
C ALA A 47 5.53 3.81 12.74
N GLU A 48 6.33 3.23 11.84
CA GLU A 48 7.77 3.49 11.72
C GLU A 48 8.04 4.92 11.25
N VAL A 49 7.27 5.39 10.25
CA VAL A 49 7.36 6.77 9.75
C VAL A 49 7.03 7.78 10.87
N LEU A 50 5.98 7.54 11.65
CA LEU A 50 5.59 8.42 12.75
C LEU A 50 6.61 8.39 13.90
N ALA A 51 7.15 7.22 14.23
CA ALA A 51 8.21 7.09 15.23
C ALA A 51 9.47 7.87 14.81
N TYR A 52 9.86 7.77 13.53
CA TYR A 52 10.95 8.54 12.98
C TYR A 52 10.70 10.05 13.05
N LEU A 53 9.52 10.52 12.64
CA LEU A 53 9.16 11.94 12.71
C LEU A 53 9.20 12.47 14.16
N GLY A 54 8.74 11.68 15.12
CA GLY A 54 8.86 11.97 16.54
C GLY A 54 10.32 12.07 17.00
N ALA A 55 11.17 11.14 16.58
CA ALA A 55 12.59 11.13 16.94
C ALA A 55 13.37 12.35 16.40
N VAL A 56 13.01 12.84 15.21
CA VAL A 56 13.64 14.03 14.61
C VAL A 56 12.93 15.35 14.98
N GLY A 57 11.89 15.30 15.83
CA GLY A 57 11.14 16.48 16.27
C GLY A 57 10.40 17.21 15.15
N THR A 58 10.03 16.50 14.08
CA THR A 58 9.32 17.10 12.93
C THR A 58 7.82 16.83 13.03
N GLY A 59 7.03 17.90 13.07
CA GLY A 59 5.57 17.80 13.01
C GLY A 59 5.08 17.42 11.60
N TRP A 60 3.85 16.93 11.53
CA TRP A 60 3.13 16.70 10.27
C TRP A 60 1.75 17.34 10.31
N ARG A 61 1.12 17.46 9.14
CA ARG A 61 -0.27 17.91 9.00
C ARG A 61 -1.16 16.73 8.66
N GLU A 62 -2.36 16.73 9.22
CA GLU A 62 -3.41 15.78 8.84
C GLU A 62 -4.47 16.50 8.00
N ASP A 63 -4.82 15.91 6.87
CA ASP A 63 -5.95 16.36 6.06
C ASP A 63 -7.27 15.86 6.69
N GLU A 64 -8.25 16.74 6.82
CA GLU A 64 -9.57 16.45 7.41
C GLU A 64 -10.30 15.32 6.67
N THR A 65 -10.11 15.23 5.36
CA THR A 65 -10.75 14.22 4.52
C THR A 65 -10.25 12.81 4.79
N ASN A 66 -9.14 12.61 5.52
CA ASN A 66 -8.61 11.28 5.86
C ASN A 66 -9.57 10.43 6.70
N ARG A 67 -10.56 11.07 7.34
CA ARG A 67 -11.57 10.39 8.18
C ARG A 67 -12.88 10.13 7.44
N ASP A 68 -13.02 10.62 6.20
CA ASP A 68 -14.24 10.43 5.44
C ASP A 68 -14.32 9.01 4.85
N VAL A 69 -15.19 8.18 5.44
CA VAL A 69 -15.43 6.79 5.02
C VAL A 69 -16.28 6.66 3.75
N ALA A 70 -16.82 7.75 3.20
CA ALA A 70 -17.42 7.74 1.87
C ALA A 70 -16.36 7.47 0.79
N MET A 71 -15.11 7.88 1.04
CA MET A 71 -13.98 7.56 0.17
C MET A 71 -13.54 6.11 0.37
N LEU A 72 -13.58 5.30 -0.71
CA LEU A 72 -13.27 3.87 -0.65
C LEU A 72 -11.91 3.57 0.02
N ARG A 73 -10.86 4.35 -0.28
CA ARG A 73 -9.54 4.17 0.32
C ARG A 73 -9.58 4.32 1.84
N ASN A 74 -10.24 5.36 2.34
CA ASN A 74 -10.38 5.59 3.78
C ASN A 74 -11.23 4.49 4.43
N ARG A 75 -12.31 4.05 3.78
CA ARG A 75 -13.11 2.92 4.28
C ARG A 75 -12.28 1.62 4.37
N VAL A 76 -11.42 1.36 3.38
CA VAL A 76 -10.47 0.24 3.44
C VAL A 76 -9.50 0.40 4.61
N ARG A 77 -8.91 1.59 4.78
CA ARG A 77 -7.97 1.90 5.86
C ARG A 77 -8.57 1.81 7.27
N LEU A 78 -9.76 2.36 7.46
CA LEU A 78 -10.35 2.60 8.78
C LEU A 78 -11.32 1.49 9.21
N VAL A 79 -11.82 0.69 8.28
CA VAL A 79 -12.82 -0.35 8.59
C VAL A 79 -12.31 -1.73 8.17
N LEU A 80 -11.97 -1.92 6.90
CA LEU A 80 -11.66 -3.25 6.39
C LEU A 80 -10.32 -3.78 6.93
N LEU A 81 -9.25 -2.99 6.87
CA LEU A 81 -7.95 -3.42 7.38
C LEU A 81 -7.99 -3.76 8.88
N PRO A 82 -8.55 -2.90 9.76
CA PRO A 82 -8.71 -3.26 11.18
C PRO A 82 -9.54 -4.52 11.41
N ALA A 83 -10.58 -4.76 10.61
CA ALA A 83 -11.36 -6.00 10.71
C ALA A 83 -10.52 -7.24 10.32
N LEU A 84 -9.66 -7.13 9.30
CA LEU A 84 -8.77 -8.21 8.87
C LEU A 84 -7.60 -8.45 9.85
N GLU A 85 -7.17 -7.42 10.57
CA GLU A 85 -6.16 -7.54 11.63
C GLU A 85 -6.61 -8.49 12.76
N GLY A 86 -7.92 -8.63 12.98
CA GLY A 86 -8.49 -9.63 13.90
C GLY A 86 -8.29 -11.09 13.47
N TYR A 87 -8.03 -11.34 12.18
CA TYR A 87 -7.70 -12.67 11.65
C TYR A 87 -6.20 -12.88 11.51
N ASN A 88 -5.49 -11.84 11.09
CA ASN A 88 -4.05 -11.85 10.92
C ASN A 88 -3.48 -10.48 11.34
N PRO A 89 -2.83 -10.39 12.52
CA PRO A 89 -2.21 -9.14 12.98
C PRO A 89 -1.21 -8.54 11.99
N ASP A 90 -0.59 -9.37 11.16
CA ASP A 90 0.41 -8.97 10.14
C ASP A 90 -0.20 -8.86 8.74
N ILE A 91 -1.52 -8.65 8.61
CA ILE A 91 -2.21 -8.64 7.32
C ILE A 91 -1.65 -7.59 6.35
N ARG A 92 -1.22 -6.43 6.85
CA ARG A 92 -0.66 -5.36 6.01
C ARG A 92 0.62 -5.82 5.33
N GLN A 93 1.51 -6.46 6.09
CA GLN A 93 2.75 -7.05 5.61
C GLN A 93 2.46 -8.22 4.67
N ALA A 94 1.48 -9.07 4.99
CA ALA A 94 1.08 -10.17 4.13
C ALA A 94 0.58 -9.69 2.76
N LEU A 95 -0.25 -8.63 2.72
CA LEU A 95 -0.73 -8.02 1.49
C LEU A 95 0.39 -7.36 0.69
N ALA A 96 1.33 -6.70 1.36
CA ALA A 96 2.50 -6.11 0.70
C ALA A 96 3.41 -7.20 0.08
N ARG A 97 3.66 -8.30 0.80
CA ARG A 97 4.39 -9.47 0.28
C ARG A 97 3.67 -10.10 -0.91
N LEU A 98 2.35 -10.29 -0.83
CA LEU A 98 1.54 -10.79 -1.93
C LEU A 98 1.70 -9.91 -3.18
N ALA A 99 1.65 -8.58 -3.02
CA ALA A 99 1.86 -7.66 -4.14
C ALA A 99 3.27 -7.74 -4.74
N GLY A 100 4.29 -8.07 -3.95
CA GLY A 100 5.64 -8.35 -4.43
C GLY A 100 5.67 -9.61 -5.29
N LEU A 101 5.20 -10.73 -4.74
CA LEU A 101 5.16 -12.02 -5.44
C LEU A 101 4.41 -11.93 -6.77
N LEU A 102 3.21 -11.33 -6.77
CA LEU A 102 2.41 -11.17 -7.99
C LEU A 102 3.08 -10.26 -9.02
N ARG A 103 3.93 -9.33 -8.59
CA ARG A 103 4.72 -8.49 -9.51
C ARG A 103 5.82 -9.32 -10.18
N ASP A 104 6.55 -10.09 -9.39
CA ASP A 104 7.63 -10.95 -9.88
C ASP A 104 7.07 -11.99 -10.86
N GLU A 105 5.91 -12.58 -10.55
CA GLU A 105 5.17 -13.47 -11.45
C GLU A 105 4.72 -12.76 -12.73
N ALA A 106 4.21 -11.52 -12.63
CA ALA A 106 3.79 -10.75 -13.80
C ALA A 106 4.96 -10.43 -14.74
N GLU A 107 6.13 -10.18 -14.17
CA GLU A 107 7.36 -9.91 -14.94
C GLU A 107 7.89 -11.19 -15.58
N ALA A 108 7.88 -12.32 -14.87
CA ALA A 108 8.29 -13.61 -15.42
C ALA A 108 7.41 -14.03 -16.60
N LEU A 109 6.10 -13.83 -16.51
CA LEU A 109 5.15 -14.14 -17.60
C LEU A 109 5.38 -13.30 -18.87
N LYS A 110 6.01 -12.13 -18.77
CA LYS A 110 6.34 -11.29 -19.94
C LYS A 110 7.57 -11.76 -20.71
N LEU A 111 8.35 -12.68 -20.13
CA LEU A 111 9.56 -13.25 -20.72
C LEU A 111 9.31 -14.57 -21.46
N LEU A 112 8.08 -15.10 -21.39
CA LEU A 112 7.61 -16.27 -22.12
C LEU A 112 6.95 -15.86 -23.44
#